data_AF-A0A6G9H7D1-F1
#
_entry.id   AF-A0A6G9H7D1-F1
#
_cell.length_a   1.000
_cell.length_b   1.000
_cell.length_c   1.000
_cell.angle_alpha   90.00
_cell.angle_beta   90.00
_cell.angle_gamma   90.00
#
_symmetry.space_group_name_H-M   'P 1'
#
loop_
_entity.id
_entity.type
_entity.pdbx_description
1 polymer ?
#
loop_
_entity_poly.entity_id
_entity_poly.type
_entity_poly.pdbx_seq_one_letter_code
_entity_poly.pdbx_strand_id
1 'polypeptide(L)'
;MVPRDPIQPAHPSERDSVARHLRAHYPELWPPVPVYGAYDRSRMLRCAESIDSVLHKVGCFPDHAEAFERTVGYAERAFDLYEGRREPSYPADRVFLAPSRMADDDPLYGDEFGETLPLLTSLHGLDSGTVRHFLSLLPPSVLCSYQVHDGRQGHIVLAPLNSGLTADLGADRAAETARRVVQDAAVFARDRLGARVAGLGATLPSLTRFGRTVDVPGLVTTTGHGGTVHLIRILARDVAATLLDGSGPLTVGVLGAAGSIGASILAALQQEFPDTPFVACDRPGRLGRVRRVAERQGNPARTLVTADPADLFSRCRLIVSAITEKLDLSRAAAGADLTGTVLIDDSQPGCVARDQWEARGGLLLWPVGSAEAGGPLHRENDLLFGAASGVVHPYDVWGCEAEAAAVALTGEHDAALRAPVTPDDALRVGELCARIGVTAAQPQSYGRPAVPAPVADRKNCGDHGGRAG
;
A
#
# COMPACT_ATOMS: atom_id res chain seq x y z
N MET A 1 -2.29 20.80 15.79
CA MET A 1 -2.70 19.51 16.39
C MET A 1 -1.75 19.17 17.52
N VAL A 2 -2.25 19.07 18.75
CA VAL A 2 -1.47 18.49 19.85
C VAL A 2 -1.31 16.99 19.54
N PRO A 3 -0.10 16.40 19.56
CA PRO A 3 0.06 14.96 19.42
C PRO A 3 -0.75 14.29 20.53
N ARG A 4 -1.77 13.50 20.17
CA ARG A 4 -2.43 12.64 21.15
C ARG A 4 -1.40 11.59 21.59
N ASP A 5 -1.27 11.36 22.88
CA ASP A 5 -0.47 10.23 23.37
C ASP A 5 -0.94 8.95 22.67
N PRO A 6 -0.01 8.09 22.22
CA PRO A 6 -0.37 6.86 21.54
C PRO A 6 -1.20 6.01 22.50
N ILE A 7 -2.48 5.83 22.16
CA ILE A 7 -3.37 4.96 22.94
C ILE A 7 -2.78 3.56 22.87
N GLN A 8 -2.50 2.95 24.03
CA GLN A 8 -1.96 1.61 24.07
C GLN A 8 -3.02 0.62 23.57
N PRO A 9 -2.66 -0.28 22.64
CA PRO A 9 -3.57 -1.32 22.16
C PRO A 9 -4.05 -2.23 23.31
N ALA A 10 -5.29 -2.73 23.20
CA ALA A 10 -5.83 -3.74 24.13
C ALA A 10 -4.92 -4.98 24.21
N HIS A 11 -4.87 -5.62 25.38
CA HIS A 11 -3.99 -6.77 25.62
C HIS A 11 -4.39 -7.96 24.73
N PRO A 12 -3.46 -8.79 24.22
CA PRO A 12 -3.80 -9.92 23.33
C PRO A 12 -4.86 -10.87 23.89
N SER A 13 -4.86 -11.13 25.20
CA SER A 13 -5.88 -11.97 25.86
C SER A 13 -7.30 -11.38 25.82
N GLU A 14 -7.42 -10.05 25.75
CA GLU A 14 -8.70 -9.36 25.62
C GLU A 14 -9.20 -9.42 24.17
N ARG A 15 -8.27 -9.35 23.19
CA ARG A 15 -8.59 -9.46 21.76
C ARG A 15 -9.18 -10.80 21.39
N ASP A 16 -8.53 -11.87 21.84
CA ASP A 16 -9.01 -13.24 21.63
C ASP A 16 -10.36 -13.48 22.31
N SER A 17 -10.71 -12.68 23.32
CA SER A 17 -12.00 -12.77 24.00
C SER A 17 -13.13 -12.28 23.10
N VAL A 18 -13.02 -11.10 22.47
CA VAL A 18 -14.11 -10.51 21.68
C VAL A 18 -14.47 -11.39 20.48
N ALA A 19 -13.50 -11.80 19.67
CA ALA A 19 -13.74 -12.63 18.49
C ALA A 19 -14.34 -14.00 18.86
N ARG A 20 -13.90 -14.59 19.98
CA ARG A 20 -14.47 -15.84 20.50
C ARG A 20 -15.93 -15.66 20.95
N HIS A 21 -16.25 -14.56 21.64
CA HIS A 21 -17.63 -14.25 22.04
C HIS A 21 -18.53 -14.02 20.82
N LEU A 22 -18.07 -13.29 19.81
CA LEU A 22 -18.83 -13.07 18.57
C LEU A 22 -19.20 -14.38 17.90
N ARG A 23 -18.21 -15.26 17.68
CA ARG A 23 -18.44 -16.57 17.05
C ARG A 23 -19.30 -17.52 17.90
N ALA A 24 -19.21 -17.43 19.23
CA ALA A 24 -19.98 -18.27 20.14
C ALA A 24 -21.45 -17.84 20.26
N HIS A 25 -21.73 -16.53 20.27
CA HIS A 25 -23.06 -15.99 20.51
C HIS A 25 -23.82 -15.62 19.23
N TYR A 26 -23.12 -15.39 18.12
CA TYR A 26 -23.69 -14.95 16.84
C TYR A 26 -23.08 -15.74 15.66
N PRO A 27 -23.07 -17.10 15.68
CA PRO A 27 -22.39 -17.93 14.69
C PRO A 27 -22.90 -17.72 13.25
N GLU A 28 -24.15 -17.32 13.07
CA GLU A 28 -24.77 -17.00 11.79
C GLU A 28 -24.28 -15.68 11.19
N LEU A 29 -23.88 -14.72 12.04
CA LEU A 29 -23.31 -13.45 11.61
C LEU A 29 -21.82 -13.56 11.38
N TRP A 30 -21.14 -14.42 12.13
CA TRP A 30 -19.68 -14.59 12.13
C TRP A 30 -19.24 -16.01 11.74
N PRO A 31 -19.57 -16.48 10.51
CA PRO A 31 -19.06 -17.76 10.05
C PRO A 31 -17.51 -17.76 10.00
N PRO A 32 -16.88 -18.95 10.08
CA PRO A 32 -15.41 -19.06 10.06
C PRO A 32 -14.76 -18.46 8.82
N VAL A 33 -15.46 -18.52 7.68
CA VAL A 33 -15.02 -17.95 6.41
C VAL A 33 -15.90 -16.73 6.08
N PRO A 34 -15.32 -15.54 5.87
CA PRO A 34 -16.07 -14.37 5.46
C PRO A 34 -16.81 -14.55 4.13
N VAL A 35 -17.93 -13.85 3.96
CA VAL A 35 -18.73 -13.91 2.73
C VAL A 35 -18.42 -12.69 1.88
N TYR A 36 -17.65 -12.90 0.80
CA TYR A 36 -17.20 -11.83 -0.09
C TYR A 36 -18.17 -11.56 -1.24
N GLY A 37 -18.45 -10.27 -1.49
CA GLY A 37 -19.26 -9.84 -2.64
C GLY A 37 -20.74 -10.20 -2.54
N ALA A 38 -21.25 -10.40 -1.32
CA ALA A 38 -22.67 -10.59 -1.05
C ALA A 38 -23.12 -9.55 -0.02
N TYR A 39 -23.40 -8.35 -0.51
CA TYR A 39 -23.68 -7.18 0.33
C TYR A 39 -25.14 -7.21 0.81
N ASP A 40 -25.34 -7.24 2.12
CA ASP A 40 -26.66 -7.22 2.74
C ASP A 40 -26.67 -6.21 3.89
N ARG A 41 -27.47 -5.13 3.72
CA ARG A 41 -27.54 -4.02 4.67
C ARG A 41 -27.93 -4.50 6.07
N SER A 42 -28.98 -5.31 6.17
CA SER A 42 -29.51 -5.77 7.46
C SER A 42 -28.51 -6.66 8.20
N ARG A 43 -27.82 -7.57 7.50
CA ARG A 43 -26.77 -8.41 8.06
C ARG A 43 -25.61 -7.56 8.56
N MET A 44 -25.17 -6.57 7.77
CA MET A 44 -24.06 -5.71 8.15
C MET A 44 -24.35 -4.91 9.42
N LEU A 45 -25.55 -4.31 9.52
CA LEU A 45 -25.96 -3.58 10.72
C LEU A 45 -26.04 -4.50 11.94
N ARG A 46 -26.58 -5.72 11.80
CA ARG A 46 -26.56 -6.72 12.88
C ARG A 46 -25.14 -7.13 13.29
N CYS A 47 -24.20 -7.20 12.34
CA CYS A 47 -22.79 -7.44 12.69
C CYS A 47 -22.22 -6.30 13.55
N ALA A 48 -22.50 -5.03 13.21
CA ALA A 48 -22.09 -3.89 14.04
C ALA A 48 -22.71 -3.95 15.45
N GLU A 49 -24.01 -4.22 15.54
CA GLU A 49 -24.74 -4.37 16.81
C GLU A 49 -24.18 -5.52 17.66
N SER A 50 -23.78 -6.64 17.02
CA SER A 50 -23.18 -7.75 17.73
C SER A 50 -21.80 -7.42 18.31
N ILE A 51 -20.99 -6.62 17.59
CA ILE A 51 -19.72 -6.08 18.11
C ILE A 51 -20.01 -5.23 19.34
N ASP A 52 -20.87 -4.22 19.21
CA ASP A 52 -21.22 -3.31 20.30
C ASP A 52 -21.73 -4.06 21.54
N SER A 53 -22.64 -5.03 21.35
CA SER A 53 -23.15 -5.87 22.43
C SER A 53 -22.06 -6.67 23.14
N VAL A 54 -21.07 -7.20 22.40
CA VAL A 54 -19.94 -7.91 23.01
C VAL A 54 -19.00 -6.95 23.73
N LEU A 55 -18.70 -5.78 23.15
CA LEU A 55 -17.85 -4.77 23.81
C LEU A 55 -18.48 -4.29 25.12
N HIS A 56 -19.80 -4.10 25.15
CA HIS A 56 -20.53 -3.73 26.36
C HIS A 56 -20.44 -4.82 27.45
N LYS A 57 -20.49 -6.09 27.06
CA LYS A 57 -20.39 -7.24 27.98
C LYS A 57 -18.98 -7.46 28.53
N VAL A 58 -17.97 -7.33 27.66
CA VAL A 58 -16.56 -7.49 28.05
C VAL A 58 -16.10 -6.32 28.92
N GLY A 59 -16.77 -5.17 28.78
CA GLY A 59 -16.45 -3.95 29.52
C GLY A 59 -15.16 -3.31 29.01
N CYS A 60 -15.01 -2.01 29.25
CA CYS A 60 -13.75 -1.27 29.10
C CYS A 60 -13.30 -0.89 27.68
N PHE A 61 -14.09 -0.09 26.96
CA PHE A 61 -13.51 0.78 25.93
C PHE A 61 -14.12 2.20 25.99
N PRO A 62 -13.30 3.25 26.17
CA PRO A 62 -13.79 4.62 26.12
C PRO A 62 -14.40 4.89 24.73
N ASP A 63 -15.45 5.72 24.71
CA ASP A 63 -16.08 6.25 23.49
C ASP A 63 -16.64 5.20 22.50
N HIS A 64 -16.80 3.93 22.90
CA HIS A 64 -17.30 2.87 21.99
C HIS A 64 -18.70 3.16 21.45
N ALA A 65 -19.56 3.83 22.22
CA ALA A 65 -20.90 4.22 21.76
C ALA A 65 -20.84 5.21 20.59
N GLU A 66 -19.99 6.24 20.68
CA GLU A 66 -19.75 7.18 19.58
C GLU A 66 -19.11 6.45 18.38
N ALA A 67 -18.14 5.57 18.64
CA ALA A 67 -17.49 4.78 17.60
C ALA A 67 -18.49 3.87 16.87
N PHE A 68 -19.42 3.25 17.59
CA PHE A 68 -20.52 2.46 17.06
C PHE A 68 -21.44 3.31 16.18
N GLU A 69 -21.96 4.43 16.69
CA GLU A 69 -22.85 5.33 15.94
C GLU A 69 -22.20 5.82 14.64
N ARG A 70 -20.93 6.23 14.70
CA ARG A 70 -20.17 6.66 13.51
C ARG A 70 -19.98 5.54 12.49
N THR A 71 -19.68 4.33 12.96
CA THR A 71 -19.48 3.15 12.10
C THR A 71 -20.78 2.72 11.44
N VAL A 72 -21.88 2.67 12.19
CA VAL A 72 -23.23 2.39 11.67
C VAL A 72 -23.64 3.46 10.66
N GLY A 73 -23.50 4.73 11.01
CA GLY A 73 -23.83 5.83 10.11
C GLY A 73 -22.99 5.81 8.82
N TYR A 74 -21.72 5.39 8.90
CA TYR A 74 -20.91 5.14 7.70
C TYR A 74 -21.48 4.01 6.85
N ALA A 75 -21.76 2.85 7.46
CA ALA A 75 -22.28 1.68 6.75
C ALA A 75 -23.62 1.99 6.06
N GLU A 76 -24.53 2.69 6.73
CA GLU A 76 -25.79 3.14 6.14
C GLU A 76 -25.58 4.02 4.92
N ARG A 77 -24.70 5.03 5.01
CA ARG A 77 -24.38 5.91 3.88
C ARG A 77 -23.73 5.15 2.73
N ALA A 78 -22.87 4.17 3.03
CA ALA A 78 -22.24 3.32 2.02
C ALA A 78 -23.31 2.53 1.24
N PHE A 79 -24.26 1.91 1.93
CA PHE A 79 -25.39 1.22 1.29
C PHE A 79 -26.32 2.19 0.55
N ASP A 80 -26.60 3.39 1.08
CA ASP A 80 -27.44 4.37 0.39
C ASP A 80 -26.85 4.80 -0.95
N LEU A 81 -25.54 5.05 -1.01
CA LEU A 81 -24.84 5.36 -2.26
C LEU A 81 -24.83 4.14 -3.20
N TYR A 82 -24.49 2.96 -2.69
CA TYR A 82 -24.41 1.73 -3.49
C TYR A 82 -25.76 1.36 -4.14
N GLU A 83 -26.84 1.46 -3.37
CA GLU A 83 -28.20 1.15 -3.80
C GLU A 83 -28.86 2.29 -4.61
N GLY A 84 -28.21 3.46 -4.71
CA GLY A 84 -28.75 4.64 -5.41
C GLY A 84 -29.89 5.34 -4.67
N ARG A 85 -29.96 5.19 -3.35
CA ARG A 85 -30.87 5.97 -2.47
C ARG A 85 -30.32 7.35 -2.15
N ARG A 86 -29.02 7.54 -2.39
CA ARG A 86 -28.31 8.80 -2.23
C ARG A 86 -27.40 9.02 -3.44
N GLU A 87 -27.34 10.27 -3.87
CA GLU A 87 -26.40 10.73 -4.90
C GLU A 87 -25.13 11.31 -4.23
N PRO A 88 -23.96 11.22 -4.88
CA PRO A 88 -22.78 11.93 -4.42
C PRO A 88 -22.99 13.44 -4.53
N SER A 89 -22.34 14.22 -3.65
CA SER A 89 -22.44 15.68 -3.67
C SER A 89 -21.87 16.29 -4.96
N TYR A 90 -20.87 15.63 -5.54
CA TYR A 90 -20.20 16.04 -6.78
C TYR A 90 -19.97 14.81 -7.66
N PRO A 91 -20.03 14.95 -9.00
CA PRO A 91 -19.66 13.87 -9.89
C PRO A 91 -18.15 13.59 -9.77
N ALA A 92 -17.81 12.30 -9.81
CA ALA A 92 -16.43 11.86 -9.74
C ALA A 92 -15.73 12.02 -11.09
N ASP A 93 -14.52 12.61 -11.11
CA ASP A 93 -13.64 12.49 -12.29
C ASP A 93 -12.93 11.13 -12.32
N ARG A 94 -12.54 10.65 -11.14
CA ARG A 94 -11.75 9.44 -10.94
C ARG A 94 -12.09 8.75 -9.63
N VAL A 95 -11.68 7.49 -9.56
CA VAL A 95 -11.57 6.76 -8.30
C VAL A 95 -10.21 6.09 -8.18
N PHE A 96 -9.74 5.90 -6.96
CA PHE A 96 -8.69 4.96 -6.61
C PHE A 96 -9.33 3.80 -5.86
N LEU A 97 -9.39 2.62 -6.49
CA LEU A 97 -9.93 1.41 -5.88
C LEU A 97 -8.86 0.80 -4.96
N ALA A 98 -9.12 0.78 -3.66
CA ALA A 98 -8.20 0.27 -2.65
C ALA A 98 -8.78 -1.00 -1.99
N PRO A 99 -8.07 -2.14 -2.02
CA PRO A 99 -8.38 -3.26 -1.14
C PRO A 99 -7.89 -2.95 0.28
N SER A 100 -8.34 -3.72 1.26
CA SER A 100 -7.71 -3.70 2.59
C SER A 100 -6.34 -4.38 2.55
N ARG A 101 -5.37 -3.77 3.25
CA ARG A 101 -4.03 -4.34 3.46
C ARG A 101 -3.96 -5.26 4.69
N MET A 102 -5.05 -5.44 5.42
CA MET A 102 -5.08 -6.30 6.60
C MET A 102 -4.74 -7.75 6.27
N ALA A 103 -3.95 -8.35 7.15
CA ALA A 103 -3.61 -9.77 7.21
C ALA A 103 -3.82 -10.28 8.64
N ASP A 104 -4.01 -11.59 8.81
CA ASP A 104 -4.28 -12.18 10.13
C ASP A 104 -3.06 -12.12 11.06
N ASP A 105 -1.87 -12.15 10.49
CA ASP A 105 -0.58 -12.16 11.18
C ASP A 105 0.10 -10.79 11.25
N ASP A 106 -0.55 -9.74 10.74
CA ASP A 106 0.01 -8.39 10.73
C ASP A 106 -0.95 -7.35 11.37
N PRO A 107 -0.79 -7.06 12.67
CA PRO A 107 -1.63 -6.07 13.36
C PRO A 107 -1.40 -4.63 12.89
N LEU A 108 -0.31 -4.37 12.14
CA LEU A 108 0.08 -3.02 11.73
C LEU A 108 -0.95 -2.33 10.83
N TYR A 109 -1.69 -3.13 10.07
CA TYR A 109 -2.76 -2.68 9.18
C TYR A 109 -4.15 -2.80 9.81
N GLY A 110 -4.27 -3.30 11.04
CA GLY A 110 -5.55 -3.51 11.71
C GLY A 110 -6.35 -2.22 11.91
N ASP A 111 -5.66 -1.07 11.99
CA ASP A 111 -6.26 0.25 12.19
C ASP A 111 -6.33 1.10 10.89
N GLU A 112 -6.12 0.49 9.73
CA GLU A 112 -6.11 1.18 8.42
C GLU A 112 -7.35 2.03 8.17
N PHE A 113 -8.52 1.57 8.65
CA PHE A 113 -9.79 2.28 8.49
C PHE A 113 -10.30 2.92 9.77
N GLY A 114 -9.50 3.01 10.84
CA GLY A 114 -9.96 3.48 12.15
C GLY A 114 -10.56 4.90 12.15
N GLU A 115 -10.14 5.75 11.23
CA GLU A 115 -10.72 7.09 11.06
C GLU A 115 -12.13 7.05 10.46
N THR A 116 -12.38 6.08 9.56
CA THR A 116 -13.63 5.92 8.81
C THR A 116 -14.63 5.01 9.52
N LEU A 117 -14.13 3.95 10.15
CA LEU A 117 -14.86 2.89 10.85
C LEU A 117 -14.28 2.75 12.26
N PRO A 118 -14.49 3.75 13.15
CA PRO A 118 -13.81 3.81 14.45
C PRO A 118 -14.09 2.64 15.38
N LEU A 119 -15.23 1.95 15.22
CA LEU A 119 -15.53 0.73 15.97
C LEU A 119 -14.55 -0.41 15.62
N LEU A 120 -14.01 -0.41 14.40
CA LEU A 120 -13.16 -1.47 13.84
C LEU A 120 -11.68 -1.23 14.09
N THR A 121 -11.33 -0.88 15.31
CA THR A 121 -9.95 -0.59 15.69
C THR A 121 -9.44 -1.57 16.73
N SER A 122 -8.13 -1.74 16.76
CA SER A 122 -7.39 -2.52 17.73
C SER A 122 -7.51 -1.95 19.15
N LEU A 123 -7.96 -0.69 19.27
CA LEU A 123 -8.35 -0.04 20.52
C LEU A 123 -9.54 -0.71 21.16
N HIS A 124 -10.48 -1.23 20.36
CA HIS A 124 -11.68 -1.94 20.85
C HIS A 124 -11.45 -3.45 20.98
N GLY A 125 -10.19 -3.89 20.96
CA GLY A 125 -9.86 -5.31 21.13
C GLY A 125 -10.32 -6.19 19.97
N LEU A 126 -10.57 -5.64 18.78
CA LEU A 126 -10.92 -6.47 17.62
C LEU A 126 -9.64 -7.04 16.98
N ASP A 127 -9.68 -8.33 16.65
CA ASP A 127 -8.62 -8.96 15.85
C ASP A 127 -8.77 -8.64 14.35
N SER A 128 -7.68 -8.78 13.58
CA SER A 128 -7.69 -8.51 12.14
C SER A 128 -8.73 -9.36 11.39
N GLY A 129 -8.98 -10.60 11.84
CA GLY A 129 -9.96 -11.49 11.22
C GLY A 129 -11.40 -10.98 11.38
N THR A 130 -11.75 -10.42 12.53
CA THR A 130 -13.06 -9.83 12.82
C THR A 130 -13.25 -8.56 11.99
N VAL A 131 -12.24 -7.70 11.93
CA VAL A 131 -12.30 -6.49 11.09
C VAL A 131 -12.43 -6.86 9.61
N ARG A 132 -11.62 -7.78 9.10
CA ARG A 132 -11.71 -8.29 7.72
C ARG A 132 -13.09 -8.85 7.41
N HIS A 133 -13.67 -9.61 8.33
CA HIS A 133 -15.00 -10.17 8.17
C HIS A 133 -16.02 -9.05 8.00
N PHE A 134 -16.01 -8.05 8.88
CA PHE A 134 -16.89 -6.90 8.78
C PHE A 134 -16.72 -6.18 7.43
N LEU A 135 -15.47 -5.86 7.05
CA LEU A 135 -15.19 -5.18 5.78
C LEU A 135 -15.67 -5.97 4.55
N SER A 136 -15.66 -7.30 4.58
CA SER A 136 -16.14 -8.14 3.48
C SER A 136 -17.66 -8.03 3.23
N LEU A 137 -18.41 -7.57 4.24
CA LEU A 137 -19.86 -7.34 4.17
C LEU A 137 -20.22 -5.94 3.67
N LEU A 138 -19.27 -4.99 3.67
CA LEU A 138 -19.50 -3.67 3.08
C LEU A 138 -19.63 -3.80 1.56
N PRO A 139 -20.57 -3.07 0.94
CA PRO A 139 -20.51 -2.85 -0.50
C PRO A 139 -19.29 -2.00 -0.84
N PRO A 140 -18.92 -1.87 -2.13
CA PRO A 140 -18.01 -0.83 -2.55
C PRO A 140 -18.46 0.53 -2.00
N SER A 141 -17.56 1.22 -1.33
CA SER A 141 -17.90 2.42 -0.55
C SER A 141 -16.81 3.47 -0.63
N VAL A 142 -17.19 4.74 -0.59
CA VAL A 142 -16.23 5.85 -0.53
C VAL A 142 -15.60 5.86 0.87
N LEU A 143 -14.29 5.66 0.94
CA LEU A 143 -13.51 5.78 2.18
C LEU A 143 -13.14 7.24 2.45
N CYS A 144 -12.79 7.96 1.38
CA CYS A 144 -12.36 9.34 1.42
C CYS A 144 -12.66 10.00 0.08
N SER A 145 -12.91 11.30 0.11
CA SER A 145 -12.95 12.15 -1.08
C SER A 145 -11.77 13.10 -1.08
N TYR A 146 -11.26 13.45 -2.25
CA TYR A 146 -10.33 14.59 -2.37
C TYR A 146 -11.10 15.90 -2.43
N GLN A 147 -10.41 17.02 -2.30
CA GLN A 147 -11.01 18.33 -2.51
C GLN A 147 -11.58 18.48 -3.92
N VAL A 148 -12.68 19.22 -4.00
CA VAL A 148 -13.36 19.50 -5.27
C VAL A 148 -12.50 20.44 -6.11
N HIS A 149 -12.32 20.07 -7.39
CA HIS A 149 -11.58 20.84 -8.37
C HIS A 149 -12.38 20.88 -9.68
N ASP A 150 -12.59 22.07 -10.24
CA ASP A 150 -13.41 22.28 -11.44
C ASP A 150 -14.80 21.61 -11.41
N GLY A 151 -15.44 21.64 -10.23
CA GLY A 151 -16.77 21.07 -10.01
C GLY A 151 -16.81 19.54 -10.03
N ARG A 152 -15.66 18.87 -10.01
CA ARG A 152 -15.52 17.42 -9.89
C ARG A 152 -14.72 17.05 -8.66
N GLN A 153 -14.89 15.80 -8.24
CA GLN A 153 -14.20 15.26 -7.07
C GLN A 153 -13.54 13.93 -7.44
N GLY A 154 -12.43 13.58 -6.81
CA GLY A 154 -11.95 12.20 -6.86
C GLY A 154 -12.31 11.47 -5.56
N HIS A 155 -12.35 10.15 -5.60
CA HIS A 155 -12.60 9.35 -4.39
C HIS A 155 -11.62 8.19 -4.23
N ILE A 156 -11.33 7.85 -2.98
CA ILE A 156 -10.77 6.56 -2.60
C ILE A 156 -11.95 5.65 -2.30
N VAL A 157 -12.06 4.54 -3.03
CA VAL A 157 -13.17 3.59 -2.92
C VAL A 157 -12.65 2.26 -2.40
N LEU A 158 -13.27 1.74 -1.35
CA LEU A 158 -13.02 0.38 -0.86
C LEU A 158 -13.48 -0.63 -1.90
N ALA A 159 -12.56 -1.45 -2.41
CA ALA A 159 -12.91 -2.75 -2.97
C ALA A 159 -12.85 -3.75 -1.80
N PRO A 160 -13.97 -4.33 -1.34
CA PRO A 160 -14.05 -5.11 -0.08
C PRO A 160 -13.37 -6.50 -0.20
N LEU A 161 -12.06 -6.46 -0.43
CA LEU A 161 -11.11 -7.56 -0.51
C LEU A 161 -10.01 -7.31 0.50
N ASN A 162 -9.35 -8.39 0.92
CA ASN A 162 -8.19 -8.33 1.80
C ASN A 162 -7.16 -9.38 1.36
N SER A 163 -5.97 -9.31 1.94
CA SER A 163 -4.85 -10.19 1.61
C SER A 163 -5.11 -11.67 1.92
N GLY A 164 -6.00 -11.98 2.88
CA GLY A 164 -6.32 -13.34 3.29
C GLY A 164 -7.37 -14.05 2.43
N LEU A 165 -7.93 -13.41 1.40
CA LEU A 165 -8.92 -14.02 0.50
C LEU A 165 -8.50 -15.41 -0.03
N THR A 166 -7.21 -15.58 -0.36
CA THR A 166 -6.68 -16.85 -0.86
C THR A 166 -6.64 -17.93 0.23
N ALA A 167 -6.33 -17.56 1.46
CA ALA A 167 -6.38 -18.48 2.60
C ALA A 167 -7.82 -18.89 2.92
N ASP A 168 -8.76 -17.95 2.81
CA ASP A 168 -10.17 -18.16 3.11
C ASP A 168 -10.88 -19.09 2.09
N LEU A 169 -10.60 -18.93 0.80
CA LEU A 169 -11.36 -19.57 -0.28
C LEU A 169 -10.58 -20.58 -1.13
N GLY A 170 -9.25 -20.60 -1.00
CA GLY A 170 -8.35 -21.27 -1.94
C GLY A 170 -8.17 -20.49 -3.26
N ALA A 171 -7.09 -20.77 -3.99
CA ALA A 171 -6.63 -19.95 -5.11
C ALA A 171 -7.68 -19.73 -6.22
N ASP A 172 -8.37 -20.80 -6.66
CA ASP A 172 -9.31 -20.73 -7.77
C ASP A 172 -10.55 -19.89 -7.43
N ARG A 173 -11.18 -20.17 -6.29
CA ARG A 173 -12.36 -19.42 -5.81
C ARG A 173 -12.00 -17.99 -5.42
N ALA A 174 -10.81 -17.77 -4.85
CA ALA A 174 -10.31 -16.44 -4.54
C ALA A 174 -10.16 -15.60 -5.81
N ALA A 175 -9.62 -16.16 -6.90
CA ALA A 175 -9.47 -15.45 -8.15
C ALA A 175 -10.83 -15.07 -8.79
N GLU A 176 -11.81 -15.97 -8.76
CA GLU A 176 -13.17 -15.68 -9.24
C GLU A 176 -13.85 -14.60 -8.39
N THR A 177 -13.82 -14.78 -7.06
CA THR A 177 -14.41 -13.85 -6.10
C THR A 177 -13.79 -12.46 -6.20
N ALA A 178 -12.46 -12.38 -6.29
CA ALA A 178 -11.75 -11.12 -6.47
C ALA A 178 -12.20 -10.40 -7.75
N ARG A 179 -12.32 -11.11 -8.88
CA ARG A 179 -12.80 -10.49 -10.12
C ARG A 179 -14.22 -9.94 -9.99
N ARG A 180 -15.13 -10.69 -9.35
CA ARG A 180 -16.50 -10.21 -9.10
C ARG A 180 -16.50 -8.95 -8.25
N VAL A 181 -15.82 -8.97 -7.10
CA VAL A 181 -15.78 -7.82 -6.18
C VAL A 181 -15.14 -6.59 -6.81
N VAL A 182 -14.06 -6.75 -7.59
CA VAL A 182 -13.45 -5.60 -8.29
C VAL A 182 -14.34 -5.09 -9.42
N GLN A 183 -15.03 -5.98 -10.14
CA GLN A 183 -16.03 -5.58 -11.13
C GLN A 183 -17.18 -4.78 -10.47
N ASP A 184 -17.70 -5.25 -9.34
CA ASP A 184 -18.75 -4.54 -8.58
C ASP A 184 -18.28 -3.16 -8.13
N ALA A 185 -17.03 -3.04 -7.66
CA ALA A 185 -16.44 -1.76 -7.27
C ALA A 185 -16.25 -0.81 -8.47
N ALA A 186 -15.88 -1.34 -9.63
CA ALA A 186 -15.77 -0.56 -10.86
C ALA A 186 -17.14 -0.09 -11.39
N VAL A 187 -18.16 -0.96 -11.32
CA VAL A 187 -19.56 -0.61 -11.64
C VAL A 187 -20.06 0.48 -10.69
N PHE A 188 -19.85 0.31 -9.38
CA PHE A 188 -20.19 1.34 -8.40
C PHE A 188 -19.51 2.68 -8.72
N ALA A 189 -18.21 2.67 -8.98
CA ALA A 189 -17.47 3.88 -9.33
C ALA A 189 -18.02 4.57 -10.59
N ARG A 190 -18.38 3.80 -11.62
CA ARG A 190 -18.92 4.34 -12.86
C ARG A 190 -20.36 4.85 -12.69
N ASP A 191 -21.24 3.99 -12.20
CA ASP A 191 -22.69 4.18 -12.28
C ASP A 191 -23.24 4.98 -11.10
N ARG A 192 -22.58 4.93 -9.93
CA ARG A 192 -22.99 5.68 -8.73
C ARG A 192 -22.19 6.95 -8.51
N LEU A 193 -20.90 6.94 -8.85
CA LEU A 193 -20.05 8.11 -8.67
C LEU A 193 -19.84 8.90 -9.96
N GLY A 194 -20.06 8.32 -11.14
CA GLY A 194 -19.85 9.00 -12.43
C GLY A 194 -18.40 8.98 -12.92
N ALA A 195 -17.54 8.18 -12.28
CA ALA A 195 -16.11 8.16 -12.57
C ALA A 195 -15.80 7.75 -14.02
N ARG A 196 -14.70 8.30 -14.55
CA ARG A 196 -14.19 7.97 -15.90
C ARG A 196 -12.88 7.22 -15.85
N VAL A 197 -12.11 7.39 -14.78
CA VAL A 197 -10.84 6.70 -14.54
C VAL A 197 -10.91 5.95 -13.22
N ALA A 198 -10.42 4.71 -13.19
CA ALA A 198 -10.25 3.91 -12.00
C ALA A 198 -8.80 3.44 -11.86
N GLY A 199 -8.09 3.96 -10.86
CA GLY A 199 -6.81 3.42 -10.41
C GLY A 199 -7.02 2.11 -9.64
N LEU A 200 -6.18 1.12 -9.91
CA LEU A 200 -6.23 -0.18 -9.23
C LEU A 200 -5.10 -0.26 -8.19
N GLY A 201 -5.42 -0.15 -6.91
CA GLY A 201 -4.45 -0.16 -5.83
C GLY A 201 -3.92 -1.55 -5.47
N ALA A 202 -2.71 -1.59 -4.89
CA ALA A 202 -2.07 -2.76 -4.31
C ALA A 202 -2.13 -4.02 -5.21
N THR A 203 -2.86 -5.05 -4.79
CA THR A 203 -2.91 -6.34 -5.49
C THR A 203 -3.97 -6.41 -6.61
N LEU A 204 -4.85 -5.40 -6.72
CA LEU A 204 -5.96 -5.40 -7.68
C LEU A 204 -5.50 -5.52 -9.14
N PRO A 205 -4.41 -4.87 -9.60
CA PRO A 205 -3.88 -5.11 -10.95
C PRO A 205 -3.58 -6.58 -11.21
N SER A 206 -2.97 -7.29 -10.25
CA SER A 206 -2.64 -8.72 -10.42
C SER A 206 -3.89 -9.59 -10.51
N LEU A 207 -4.91 -9.29 -9.68
CA LEU A 207 -6.18 -10.04 -9.65
C LEU A 207 -7.02 -9.84 -10.93
N THR A 208 -6.87 -8.69 -11.59
CA THR A 208 -7.65 -8.29 -12.77
C THR A 208 -6.88 -8.34 -14.09
N ARG A 209 -5.71 -9.00 -14.12
CA ARG A 209 -4.81 -9.06 -15.30
C ARG A 209 -4.48 -7.66 -15.84
N PHE A 210 -4.07 -6.77 -14.94
CA PHE A 210 -3.79 -5.34 -15.17
C PHE A 210 -5.05 -4.56 -15.57
N GLY A 211 -6.19 -4.82 -14.92
CA GLY A 211 -7.47 -4.16 -15.24
C GLY A 211 -8.15 -4.65 -16.52
N ARG A 212 -7.59 -5.62 -17.23
CA ARG A 212 -8.18 -6.15 -18.49
C ARG A 212 -9.44 -6.98 -18.27
N THR A 213 -9.66 -7.51 -17.07
CA THR A 213 -10.90 -8.23 -16.74
C THR A 213 -11.98 -7.32 -16.17
N VAL A 214 -11.70 -6.03 -15.98
CA VAL A 214 -12.71 -5.04 -15.61
C VAL A 214 -13.34 -4.52 -16.90
N ASP A 215 -14.63 -4.78 -17.07
CA ASP A 215 -15.38 -4.43 -18.26
C ASP A 215 -16.59 -3.57 -17.88
N VAL A 216 -16.36 -2.26 -17.84
CA VAL A 216 -17.37 -1.26 -17.45
C VAL A 216 -17.37 -0.14 -18.52
N PRO A 217 -18.43 -0.02 -19.32
CA PRO A 217 -18.49 0.96 -20.41
C PRO A 217 -18.24 2.41 -19.93
N GLY A 218 -17.28 3.07 -20.57
CA GLY A 218 -16.91 4.46 -20.26
C GLY A 218 -16.05 4.65 -19.02
N LEU A 219 -15.57 3.57 -18.41
CA LEU A 219 -14.56 3.59 -17.35
C LEU A 219 -13.22 3.05 -17.88
N VAL A 220 -12.18 3.86 -17.74
CA VAL A 220 -10.80 3.49 -18.07
C VAL A 220 -10.09 3.05 -16.80
N THR A 221 -9.54 1.84 -16.78
CA THR A 221 -8.74 1.35 -15.65
C THR A 221 -7.26 1.62 -15.88
N THR A 222 -6.53 1.97 -14.82
CA THR A 222 -5.07 2.05 -14.84
C THR A 222 -4.46 1.28 -13.67
N THR A 223 -3.32 0.63 -13.89
CA THR A 223 -2.67 -0.19 -12.85
C THR A 223 -2.02 0.60 -11.73
N GLY A 224 -1.67 1.86 -11.97
CA GLY A 224 -0.88 2.65 -11.05
C GLY A 224 0.64 2.35 -11.07
N HIS A 225 1.07 1.36 -11.85
CA HIS A 225 2.45 0.90 -11.83
C HIS A 225 3.44 1.94 -12.42
N GLY A 226 3.03 2.76 -13.38
CA GLY A 226 3.87 3.80 -13.98
C GLY A 226 4.19 4.91 -12.98
N GLY A 227 3.18 5.39 -12.27
CA GLY A 227 3.35 6.38 -11.20
C GLY A 227 4.22 5.86 -10.06
N THR A 228 4.03 4.60 -9.65
CA THR A 228 4.88 3.94 -8.67
C THR A 228 6.33 3.84 -9.12
N VAL A 229 6.60 3.31 -10.31
CA VAL A 229 7.98 3.20 -10.83
C VAL A 229 8.62 4.58 -10.95
N HIS A 230 7.88 5.60 -11.37
CA HIS A 230 8.38 6.97 -11.45
C HIS A 230 8.84 7.51 -10.09
N LEU A 231 8.01 7.39 -9.05
CA LEU A 231 8.37 7.86 -7.71
C LEU A 231 9.55 7.09 -7.12
N ILE A 232 9.61 5.78 -7.33
CA ILE A 232 10.74 4.94 -6.91
C ILE A 232 12.03 5.44 -7.56
N ARG A 233 12.00 5.79 -8.85
CA ARG A 233 13.19 6.28 -9.56
C ARG A 233 13.70 7.60 -8.99
N ILE A 234 12.80 8.56 -8.73
CA ILE A 234 13.19 9.84 -8.12
C ILE A 234 13.81 9.59 -6.75
N LEU A 235 13.13 8.82 -5.90
CA LEU A 235 13.62 8.53 -4.55
C LEU A 235 14.95 7.76 -4.57
N ALA A 236 15.10 6.79 -5.48
CA ALA A 236 16.34 6.04 -5.66
C ALA A 236 17.50 6.94 -6.08
N ARG A 237 17.26 7.95 -6.93
CA ARG A 237 18.27 8.95 -7.32
C ARG A 237 18.73 9.78 -6.13
N ASP A 238 17.79 10.30 -5.36
CA ASP A 238 18.09 11.16 -4.21
C ASP A 238 18.85 10.38 -3.12
N VAL A 239 18.45 9.13 -2.89
CA VAL A 239 19.14 8.22 -1.99
C VAL A 239 20.54 7.87 -2.51
N ALA A 240 20.67 7.53 -3.79
CA ALA A 240 21.95 7.18 -4.40
C ALA A 240 22.96 8.34 -4.30
N ALA A 241 22.54 9.57 -4.56
CA ALA A 241 23.38 10.76 -4.39
C ALA A 241 23.92 10.86 -2.95
N THR A 242 23.04 10.72 -1.96
CA THR A 242 23.41 10.74 -0.54
C THR A 242 24.38 9.60 -0.17
N LEU A 243 24.17 8.40 -0.70
CA LEU A 243 25.01 7.23 -0.39
C LEU A 243 26.41 7.30 -1.05
N LEU A 244 26.50 7.91 -2.24
CA LEU A 244 27.75 8.09 -2.98
C LEU A 244 28.66 9.11 -2.30
N ASP A 245 28.09 10.17 -1.71
CA ASP A 245 28.86 11.20 -1.01
C ASP A 245 29.53 10.70 0.28
N GLY A 246 29.02 9.61 0.87
CA GLY A 246 29.41 9.20 2.23
C GLY A 246 30.18 7.88 2.38
N SER A 247 30.11 6.89 1.47
CA SER A 247 30.47 5.51 1.87
C SER A 247 30.83 4.48 0.78
N GLY A 248 31.58 4.87 -0.25
CA GLY A 248 32.12 3.92 -1.25
C GLY A 248 31.13 3.54 -2.37
N PRO A 249 31.45 2.53 -3.19
CA PRO A 249 30.69 2.26 -4.42
C PRO A 249 29.24 1.90 -4.12
N LEU A 250 28.32 2.42 -4.94
CA LEU A 250 26.91 2.06 -4.91
C LEU A 250 26.72 0.64 -5.49
N THR A 251 25.93 -0.18 -4.81
CA THR A 251 25.39 -1.45 -5.32
C THR A 251 23.88 -1.42 -5.13
N VAL A 252 23.13 -1.76 -6.18
CA VAL A 252 21.66 -1.68 -6.19
C VAL A 252 21.03 -3.08 -6.19
N GLY A 253 20.09 -3.29 -5.28
CA GLY A 253 19.30 -4.51 -5.18
C GLY A 253 17.87 -4.29 -5.65
N VAL A 254 17.30 -5.25 -6.38
CA VAL A 254 15.86 -5.27 -6.72
C VAL A 254 15.25 -6.59 -6.29
N LEU A 255 14.31 -6.55 -5.34
CA LEU A 255 13.53 -7.69 -4.87
C LEU A 255 12.16 -7.73 -5.57
N GLY A 256 11.79 -8.88 -6.11
CA GLY A 256 10.62 -9.02 -6.99
C GLY A 256 10.94 -8.64 -8.44
N ALA A 257 12.19 -8.83 -8.86
CA ALA A 257 12.70 -8.39 -10.16
C ALA A 257 12.01 -9.03 -11.38
N ALA A 258 11.23 -10.11 -11.21
CA ALA A 258 10.43 -10.69 -12.27
C ALA A 258 9.00 -10.12 -12.34
N GLY A 259 8.58 -9.32 -11.35
CA GLY A 259 7.29 -8.63 -11.31
C GLY A 259 7.19 -7.51 -12.35
N SER A 260 6.00 -6.95 -12.55
CA SER A 260 5.80 -5.80 -13.45
C SER A 260 6.63 -4.60 -13.01
N ILE A 261 6.41 -4.16 -11.77
CA ILE A 261 7.10 -3.01 -11.17
C ILE A 261 8.60 -3.31 -11.02
N GLY A 262 8.97 -4.42 -10.39
CA GLY A 262 10.39 -4.79 -10.18
C GLY A 262 11.21 -4.92 -11.46
N ALA A 263 10.66 -5.52 -12.53
CA ALA A 263 11.38 -5.60 -13.81
C ALA A 263 11.61 -4.21 -14.43
N SER A 264 10.62 -3.32 -14.34
CA SER A 264 10.73 -1.95 -14.84
C SER A 264 11.68 -1.10 -14.01
N ILE A 265 11.70 -1.26 -12.68
CA ILE A 265 12.67 -0.61 -11.81
C ILE A 265 14.09 -1.07 -12.13
N LEU A 266 14.30 -2.39 -12.23
CA LEU A 266 15.62 -2.92 -12.60
C LEU A 266 16.12 -2.30 -13.90
N ALA A 267 15.27 -2.29 -14.93
CA ALA A 267 15.62 -1.70 -16.22
C ALA A 267 15.90 -0.19 -16.12
N ALA A 268 15.02 0.56 -15.46
CA ALA A 268 15.17 2.01 -15.35
C ALA A 268 16.40 2.41 -14.54
N LEU A 269 16.68 1.74 -13.41
CA LEU A 269 17.85 2.02 -12.59
C LEU A 269 19.15 1.59 -13.26
N GLN A 270 19.15 0.52 -14.08
CA GLN A 270 20.32 0.15 -14.88
C GLN A 270 20.68 1.20 -15.94
N GLN A 271 19.68 1.86 -16.52
CA GLN A 271 19.92 2.98 -17.45
C GLN A 271 20.43 4.22 -16.70
N GLU A 272 19.93 4.44 -15.49
CA GLU A 272 20.27 5.60 -14.67
C GLU A 272 21.64 5.49 -13.99
N PHE A 273 22.04 4.27 -13.62
CA PHE A 273 23.32 3.94 -13.00
C PHE A 273 24.07 2.88 -13.82
N PRO A 274 24.52 3.22 -15.04
CA PRO A 274 25.07 2.24 -15.98
C PRO A 274 26.32 1.52 -15.44
N ASP A 275 27.06 2.18 -14.55
CA ASP A 275 28.27 1.63 -13.97
C ASP A 275 28.10 0.86 -12.65
N THR A 276 26.90 0.88 -12.09
CA THR A 276 26.62 0.27 -10.78
C THR A 276 26.40 -1.24 -10.90
N PRO A 277 26.98 -2.06 -9.99
CA PRO A 277 26.60 -3.47 -9.87
C PRO A 277 25.16 -3.63 -9.37
N PHE A 278 24.45 -4.60 -9.93
CA PHE A 278 23.08 -4.94 -9.56
C PHE A 278 22.97 -6.34 -8.97
N VAL A 279 22.08 -6.50 -8.01
CA VAL A 279 21.59 -7.81 -7.55
C VAL A 279 20.09 -7.86 -7.78
N ALA A 280 19.62 -8.82 -8.57
CA ALA A 280 18.21 -8.98 -8.91
C ALA A 280 17.69 -10.29 -8.30
N CYS A 281 16.70 -10.18 -7.41
CA CYS A 281 16.16 -11.31 -6.65
C CYS A 281 14.69 -11.56 -6.98
N ASP A 282 14.35 -12.83 -7.18
CA ASP A 282 12.98 -13.30 -7.27
C ASP A 282 12.90 -14.78 -6.87
N ARG A 283 11.70 -15.36 -6.84
CA ARG A 283 11.50 -16.78 -6.50
C ARG A 283 12.25 -17.70 -7.49
N PRO A 284 12.71 -18.90 -7.05
CA PRO A 284 13.48 -19.81 -7.90
C PRO A 284 12.87 -20.09 -9.28
N GLY A 285 11.54 -20.28 -9.34
CA GLY A 285 10.81 -20.52 -10.60
C GLY A 285 10.72 -19.31 -11.55
N ARG A 286 11.16 -18.13 -11.12
CA ARG A 286 11.05 -16.87 -11.88
C ARG A 286 12.40 -16.29 -12.31
N LEU A 287 13.52 -16.87 -11.87
CA LEU A 287 14.87 -16.38 -12.21
C LEU A 287 15.14 -16.30 -13.72
N GLY A 288 14.56 -17.21 -14.52
CA GLY A 288 14.67 -17.16 -15.97
C GLY A 288 14.07 -15.88 -16.57
N ARG A 289 13.02 -15.33 -15.97
CA ARG A 289 12.45 -14.03 -16.38
C ARG A 289 13.36 -12.88 -15.98
N VAL A 290 13.94 -12.92 -14.78
CA VAL A 290 14.89 -11.91 -14.30
C VAL A 290 16.10 -11.81 -15.23
N ARG A 291 16.71 -12.95 -15.60
CA ARG A 291 17.84 -13.00 -16.54
C ARG A 291 17.51 -12.35 -17.87
N ARG A 292 16.34 -12.65 -18.45
CA ARG A 292 15.88 -12.02 -19.70
C ARG A 292 15.70 -10.51 -19.59
N VAL A 293 15.30 -9.99 -18.42
CA VAL A 293 15.20 -8.54 -18.20
C VAL A 293 16.61 -7.93 -18.20
N ALA A 294 17.54 -8.50 -17.44
CA ALA A 294 18.92 -8.03 -17.37
C ALA A 294 19.66 -8.10 -18.71
N GLU A 295 19.44 -9.16 -19.49
CA GLU A 295 20.02 -9.34 -20.83
C GLU A 295 19.54 -8.26 -21.81
N ARG A 296 18.24 -7.94 -21.80
CA ARG A 296 17.65 -6.91 -22.71
C ARG A 296 18.21 -5.52 -22.48
N GLN A 297 18.68 -5.22 -21.28
CA GLN A 297 19.26 -3.92 -20.92
C GLN A 297 20.76 -3.84 -21.21
N GLY A 298 21.36 -4.89 -21.79
CA GLY A 298 22.78 -4.90 -22.16
C GLY A 298 23.76 -4.96 -20.99
N ASN A 299 23.27 -5.21 -19.76
CA ASN A 299 24.09 -5.27 -18.56
C ASN A 299 24.04 -6.62 -17.78
N PRO A 300 24.02 -7.79 -18.46
CA PRO A 300 23.94 -9.07 -17.75
C PRO A 300 25.21 -9.36 -16.92
N ALA A 301 26.38 -8.88 -17.37
CA ALA A 301 27.65 -9.12 -16.69
C ALA A 301 27.78 -8.44 -15.32
N ARG A 302 27.02 -7.35 -15.08
CA ARG A 302 26.99 -6.63 -13.80
C ARG A 302 25.76 -6.93 -12.96
N THR A 303 24.93 -7.89 -13.38
CA THR A 303 23.69 -8.24 -12.66
C THR A 303 23.79 -9.66 -12.10
N LEU A 304 23.97 -9.76 -10.79
CA LEU A 304 23.83 -11.03 -10.08
C LEU A 304 22.34 -11.38 -9.97
N VAL A 305 21.93 -12.53 -10.52
CA VAL A 305 20.56 -13.05 -10.36
C VAL A 305 20.54 -14.14 -9.30
N THR A 306 19.76 -13.92 -8.25
CA THR A 306 19.67 -14.82 -7.09
C THR A 306 18.21 -15.10 -6.71
N ALA A 307 17.98 -16.17 -5.95
CA ALA A 307 16.70 -16.43 -5.29
C ALA A 307 16.75 -16.21 -3.77
N ASP A 308 17.91 -15.86 -3.23
CA ASP A 308 18.09 -15.65 -1.80
C ASP A 308 18.11 -14.15 -1.47
N PRO A 309 17.12 -13.63 -0.72
CA PRO A 309 17.15 -12.24 -0.26
C PRO A 309 18.38 -11.90 0.59
N ALA A 310 19.04 -12.88 1.23
CA ALA A 310 20.28 -12.63 1.99
C ALA A 310 21.41 -12.06 1.12
N ASP A 311 21.47 -12.44 -0.17
CA ASP A 311 22.42 -11.87 -1.11
C ASP A 311 22.18 -10.38 -1.36
N LEU A 312 20.91 -9.94 -1.41
CA LEU A 312 20.59 -8.51 -1.53
C LEU A 312 21.08 -7.75 -0.30
N PHE A 313 20.70 -8.23 0.88
CA PHE A 313 20.96 -7.55 2.15
C PHE A 313 22.44 -7.46 2.49
N SER A 314 23.25 -8.44 2.08
CA SER A 314 24.69 -8.45 2.35
C SER A 314 25.54 -7.68 1.33
N ARG A 315 24.99 -7.34 0.16
CA ARG A 315 25.76 -6.79 -0.97
C ARG A 315 25.34 -5.39 -1.41
N CYS A 316 24.08 -5.02 -1.15
CA CYS A 316 23.49 -3.81 -1.70
C CYS A 316 23.43 -2.70 -0.66
N ARG A 317 23.64 -1.46 -1.10
CA ARG A 317 23.48 -0.26 -0.25
C ARG A 317 22.15 0.44 -0.51
N LEU A 318 21.58 0.25 -1.70
CA LEU A 318 20.23 0.67 -2.05
C LEU A 318 19.46 -0.57 -2.50
N ILE A 319 18.34 -0.86 -1.87
CA ILE A 319 17.47 -1.98 -2.20
C ILE A 319 16.09 -1.43 -2.53
N VAL A 320 15.49 -1.91 -3.59
CA VAL A 320 14.09 -1.63 -3.93
C VAL A 320 13.30 -2.93 -3.86
N SER A 321 12.20 -2.93 -3.12
CA SER A 321 11.30 -4.08 -2.99
C SER A 321 9.97 -3.81 -3.66
N ALA A 322 9.53 -4.74 -4.51
CA ALA A 322 8.23 -4.72 -5.19
C ALA A 322 7.59 -6.12 -5.16
N ILE A 323 7.50 -6.71 -3.97
CA ILE A 323 6.87 -8.02 -3.73
C ILE A 323 5.52 -7.85 -3.02
N THR A 324 4.81 -8.96 -2.88
CA THR A 324 3.50 -9.00 -2.20
C THR A 324 3.52 -9.94 -1.00
N GLU A 325 4.71 -10.31 -0.52
CA GLU A 325 4.91 -11.27 0.57
C GLU A 325 5.78 -10.65 1.65
N LYS A 326 5.55 -11.08 2.90
CA LYS A 326 6.37 -10.71 4.05
C LYS A 326 7.65 -11.53 4.07
N LEU A 327 8.75 -10.89 4.44
CA LEU A 327 10.03 -11.54 4.67
C LEU A 327 10.25 -11.72 6.16
N ASP A 328 10.67 -12.92 6.54
CA ASP A 328 11.22 -13.17 7.87
C ASP A 328 12.67 -12.65 7.92
N LEU A 329 12.86 -11.44 8.45
CA LEU A 329 14.19 -10.84 8.60
C LEU A 329 15.11 -11.60 9.56
N SER A 330 14.57 -12.38 10.50
CA SER A 330 15.41 -13.19 11.40
C SER A 330 16.18 -14.26 10.63
N ARG A 331 15.58 -14.76 9.54
CA ARG A 331 16.17 -15.73 8.63
C ARG A 331 16.87 -15.06 7.45
N ALA A 332 16.18 -14.17 6.75
CA ALA A 332 16.65 -13.59 5.48
C ALA A 332 17.82 -12.63 5.67
N ALA A 333 17.89 -11.95 6.82
CA ALA A 333 18.98 -11.05 7.19
C ALA A 333 19.74 -11.56 8.43
N ALA A 334 19.83 -12.88 8.61
CA ALA A 334 20.50 -13.49 9.75
C ALA A 334 21.96 -13.04 9.85
N GLY A 335 22.28 -12.19 10.83
CA GLY A 335 23.62 -11.65 11.03
C GLY A 335 24.06 -10.55 10.06
N ALA A 336 23.15 -10.02 9.23
CA ALA A 336 23.47 -8.89 8.36
C ALA A 336 23.45 -7.57 9.14
N ASP A 337 24.54 -6.81 9.05
CA ASP A 337 24.59 -5.40 9.44
C ASP A 337 24.02 -4.57 8.28
N LEU A 338 22.89 -3.90 8.52
CA LEU A 338 22.22 -3.08 7.50
C LEU A 338 22.65 -1.61 7.60
N THR A 339 23.66 -1.29 8.42
CA THR A 339 24.19 0.08 8.54
C THR A 339 24.57 0.65 7.18
N GLY A 340 23.96 1.79 6.85
CA GLY A 340 24.18 2.47 5.56
C GLY A 340 23.48 1.81 4.37
N THR A 341 22.57 0.86 4.62
CA THR A 341 21.67 0.28 3.62
C THR A 341 20.30 0.94 3.68
N VAL A 342 19.79 1.36 2.53
CA VAL A 342 18.46 1.94 2.37
C VAL A 342 17.57 0.96 1.62
N LEU A 343 16.38 0.70 2.15
CA LEU A 343 15.31 -0.04 1.50
C LEU A 343 14.19 0.93 1.09
N ILE A 344 13.90 0.99 -0.22
CA ILE A 344 12.68 1.57 -0.76
C ILE A 344 11.66 0.44 -0.92
N ASP A 345 10.65 0.40 -0.06
CA ASP A 345 9.65 -0.67 -0.02
C ASP A 345 8.32 -0.23 -0.67
N ASP A 346 8.02 -0.76 -1.86
CA ASP A 346 6.74 -0.59 -2.56
C ASP A 346 5.75 -1.74 -2.27
N SER A 347 6.14 -2.70 -1.43
CA SER A 347 5.26 -3.82 -1.11
C SER A 347 4.03 -3.30 -0.36
N GLN A 348 2.84 -3.77 -0.75
CA GLN A 348 1.59 -3.45 -0.05
C GLN A 348 0.81 -4.76 0.20
N PRO A 349 0.82 -5.28 1.44
CA PRO A 349 1.52 -4.78 2.65
C PRO A 349 3.05 -4.73 2.53
N GLY A 350 3.70 -3.88 3.33
CA GLY A 350 5.17 -3.70 3.35
C GLY A 350 5.89 -5.02 3.63
N CYS A 351 6.98 -5.34 2.93
CA CYS A 351 7.56 -6.68 3.01
C CYS A 351 8.32 -6.93 4.32
N VAL A 352 8.73 -5.86 5.02
CA VAL A 352 9.43 -5.94 6.31
C VAL A 352 8.87 -4.87 7.26
N ALA A 353 8.88 -5.16 8.55
CA ALA A 353 8.54 -4.16 9.57
C ALA A 353 9.67 -3.14 9.70
N ARG A 354 9.33 -1.85 9.77
CA ARG A 354 10.29 -0.74 9.92
C ARG A 354 11.20 -0.92 11.13
N ASP A 355 10.62 -1.16 12.30
CA ASP A 355 11.39 -1.28 13.53
C ASP A 355 12.42 -2.43 13.47
N GLN A 356 12.07 -3.53 12.79
CA GLN A 356 13.00 -4.65 12.60
C GLN A 356 14.15 -4.29 11.64
N TRP A 357 13.87 -3.52 10.59
CA TRP A 357 14.88 -3.06 9.64
C TRP A 357 15.81 -2.02 10.27
N GLU A 358 15.24 -1.00 10.93
CA GLU A 358 15.99 0.09 11.55
C GLU A 358 16.80 -0.38 12.77
N ALA A 359 16.33 -1.38 13.53
CA ALA A 359 17.09 -1.99 14.62
C ALA A 359 18.41 -2.67 14.15
N ARG A 360 18.56 -2.92 12.84
CA ARG A 360 19.78 -3.47 12.23
C ARG A 360 20.64 -2.38 11.56
N GLY A 361 20.33 -1.10 11.78
CA GLY A 361 21.07 0.04 11.23
C GLY A 361 20.63 0.49 9.83
N GLY A 362 19.64 -0.18 9.22
CA GLY A 362 19.12 0.19 7.92
C GLY A 362 18.13 1.36 7.97
N LEU A 363 17.84 1.95 6.81
CA LEU A 363 16.77 2.95 6.63
C LEU A 363 15.67 2.38 5.74
N LEU A 364 14.40 2.54 6.12
CA LEU A 364 13.25 2.10 5.32
C LEU A 364 12.41 3.30 4.86
N LEU A 365 12.22 3.40 3.55
CA LEU A 365 11.47 4.46 2.88
C LEU A 365 10.34 3.88 2.03
N TRP A 366 9.26 4.63 1.87
CA TRP A 366 8.17 4.34 0.93
C TRP A 366 8.19 5.31 -0.26
N PRO A 367 7.88 4.84 -1.48
CA PRO A 367 7.74 5.69 -2.65
C PRO A 367 6.41 6.46 -2.59
N VAL A 368 6.41 7.59 -1.91
CA VAL A 368 5.24 8.45 -1.71
C VAL A 368 5.40 9.73 -2.54
N GLY A 369 4.32 10.11 -3.23
CA GLY A 369 4.22 11.39 -3.94
C GLY A 369 3.59 12.44 -3.02
N SER A 370 3.84 13.71 -3.27
CA SER A 370 3.22 14.82 -2.56
C SER A 370 2.65 15.81 -3.56
N ALA A 371 1.45 16.31 -3.28
CA ALA A 371 0.79 17.35 -4.06
C ALA A 371 0.65 18.63 -3.23
N GLU A 372 0.21 19.72 -3.88
CA GLU A 372 -0.07 20.97 -3.19
C GLU A 372 -1.17 20.80 -2.11
N ALA A 373 -0.90 21.34 -0.92
CA ALA A 373 -1.90 21.38 0.15
C ALA A 373 -3.08 22.28 -0.28
N GLY A 374 -4.26 21.67 -0.36
CA GLY A 374 -5.47 22.34 -0.88
C GLY A 374 -5.69 22.12 -2.38
N GLY A 375 -4.83 21.33 -3.02
CA GLY A 375 -4.97 20.93 -4.40
C GLY A 375 -5.94 19.75 -4.60
N PRO A 376 -6.11 19.29 -5.86
CA PRO A 376 -7.07 18.24 -6.22
C PRO A 376 -6.78 16.85 -5.64
N LEU A 377 -5.62 16.65 -4.99
CA LEU A 377 -5.24 15.41 -4.30
C LEU A 377 -5.24 15.55 -2.76
N HIS A 378 -5.64 16.70 -2.20
CA HIS A 378 -5.82 16.84 -0.77
C HIS A 378 -7.08 16.08 -0.32
N ARG A 379 -6.95 15.12 0.59
CA ARG A 379 -8.05 14.37 1.21
C ARG A 379 -8.89 15.20 2.18
N GLU A 380 -10.21 15.06 2.17
CA GLU A 380 -11.12 15.85 3.02
C GLU A 380 -11.24 15.38 4.48
N ASN A 381 -11.05 14.08 4.75
CA ASN A 381 -11.28 13.47 6.06
C ASN A 381 -9.99 12.98 6.74
N ASP A 382 -8.84 13.53 6.35
CA ASP A 382 -7.53 13.16 6.83
C ASP A 382 -7.20 11.66 6.70
N LEU A 383 -7.85 10.89 5.81
CA LEU A 383 -7.53 9.47 5.63
C LEU A 383 -6.06 9.28 5.27
N LEU A 384 -5.26 8.77 6.20
CA LEU A 384 -3.83 8.51 5.97
C LEU A 384 -3.53 7.05 5.64
N PHE A 385 -4.54 6.17 5.58
CA PHE A 385 -4.39 4.71 5.52
C PHE A 385 -3.78 4.10 6.79
N GLY A 386 -4.22 4.59 7.96
CA GLY A 386 -3.80 4.13 9.28
C GLY A 386 -2.66 4.97 9.86
N ALA A 387 -2.80 5.34 11.14
CA ALA A 387 -1.85 6.22 11.82
C ALA A 387 -0.41 5.66 11.91
N ALA A 388 -0.26 4.33 11.90
CA ALA A 388 1.04 3.65 11.99
C ALA A 388 1.43 2.91 10.70
N SER A 389 0.59 2.91 9.66
CA SER A 389 0.76 2.12 8.43
C SER A 389 0.47 2.91 7.15
N GLY A 390 0.35 4.23 7.30
CA GLY A 390 -0.09 5.17 6.29
C GLY A 390 0.95 6.18 5.84
N VAL A 391 0.49 7.19 5.09
CA VAL A 391 1.29 8.36 4.71
C VAL A 391 1.30 9.41 5.82
N VAL A 392 2.18 10.41 5.75
CA VAL A 392 2.34 11.44 6.79
C VAL A 392 1.34 12.58 6.63
N HIS A 393 1.00 12.96 5.40
CA HIS A 393 0.13 14.10 5.13
C HIS A 393 -1.12 13.75 4.29
N PRO A 394 -2.22 14.52 4.41
CA PRO A 394 -3.45 14.26 3.66
C PRO A 394 -3.34 14.60 2.16
N TYR A 395 -2.25 15.23 1.74
CA TYR A 395 -1.89 15.51 0.34
C TYR A 395 -0.72 14.63 -0.16
N ASP A 396 -0.22 13.72 0.68
CA ASP A 396 0.72 12.68 0.27
C ASP A 396 -0.05 11.50 -0.31
N VAL A 397 0.37 10.98 -1.46
CA VAL A 397 -0.36 9.98 -2.24
C VAL A 397 0.54 8.83 -2.66
N TRP A 398 -0.04 7.64 -2.80
CA TRP A 398 0.69 6.50 -3.35
C TRP A 398 0.98 6.71 -4.84
N GLY A 399 2.03 6.07 -5.38
CA GLY A 399 2.33 6.17 -6.82
C GLY A 399 1.18 5.71 -7.72
N CYS A 400 0.46 4.67 -7.30
CA CYS A 400 -0.72 4.19 -8.02
C CYS A 400 -1.93 5.12 -7.94
N GLU A 401 -2.05 5.87 -6.85
CA GLU A 401 -3.05 6.92 -6.66
C GLU A 401 -2.73 8.16 -7.50
N ALA A 402 -1.46 8.57 -7.53
CA ALA A 402 -0.95 9.67 -8.35
C ALA A 402 -1.18 9.43 -9.85
N GLU A 403 -0.92 8.22 -10.35
CA GLU A 403 -1.17 7.87 -11.75
C GLU A 403 -2.66 8.02 -12.12
N ALA A 404 -3.56 7.52 -11.28
CA ALA A 404 -5.00 7.64 -11.53
C ALA A 404 -5.45 9.10 -11.58
N ALA A 405 -4.91 9.94 -10.69
CA ALA A 405 -5.12 11.38 -10.70
C ALA A 405 -4.55 12.03 -11.96
N ALA A 406 -3.32 11.70 -12.33
CA ALA A 406 -2.64 12.29 -13.48
C ALA A 406 -3.38 11.98 -14.79
N VAL A 407 -3.78 10.73 -15.02
CA VAL A 407 -4.56 10.31 -16.20
C VAL A 407 -5.91 11.04 -16.26
N ALA A 408 -6.61 11.17 -15.13
CA ALA A 408 -7.94 11.78 -15.09
C ALA A 408 -7.89 13.30 -15.27
N LEU A 409 -7.04 13.99 -14.51
CA LEU A 409 -6.96 15.45 -14.48
C LEU A 409 -6.35 16.03 -15.75
N THR A 410 -5.49 15.26 -16.44
CA THR A 410 -4.93 15.68 -17.73
C THR A 410 -5.78 15.26 -18.93
N GLY A 411 -6.73 14.35 -18.73
CA GLY A 411 -7.57 13.79 -19.80
C GLY A 411 -6.85 12.82 -20.75
N GLU A 412 -5.58 12.47 -20.49
CA GLU A 412 -4.79 11.54 -21.29
C GLU A 412 -5.11 10.08 -20.96
N HIS A 413 -6.34 9.67 -21.25
CA HIS A 413 -6.83 8.32 -20.95
C HIS A 413 -6.04 7.20 -21.64
N ASP A 414 -5.35 7.49 -22.74
CA ASP A 414 -4.49 6.56 -23.46
C ASP A 414 -3.16 6.28 -22.76
N ALA A 415 -2.78 7.10 -21.77
CA ALA A 415 -1.67 6.82 -20.87
C ALA A 415 -2.03 5.83 -19.75
N ALA A 416 -3.31 5.46 -19.61
CA ALA A 416 -3.74 4.46 -18.64
C ALA A 416 -3.14 3.09 -18.95
N LEU A 417 -2.41 2.53 -17.99
CA LEU A 417 -1.70 1.27 -18.14
C LEU A 417 -2.63 0.10 -17.84
N ARG A 418 -2.79 -0.79 -18.82
CA ARG A 418 -3.52 -2.07 -18.70
C ARG A 418 -2.65 -3.29 -19.03
N ALA A 419 -1.34 -3.15 -18.85
CA ALA A 419 -0.31 -4.12 -19.18
C ALA A 419 0.86 -4.01 -18.18
N PRO A 420 1.84 -4.94 -18.21
CA PRO A 420 3.08 -4.75 -17.47
C PRO A 420 3.77 -3.44 -17.86
N VAL A 421 4.15 -2.65 -16.86
CA VAL A 421 4.82 -1.36 -17.01
C VAL A 421 6.23 -1.50 -17.59
N THR A 422 6.63 -0.54 -18.42
CA THR A 422 7.99 -0.36 -18.92
C THR A 422 8.62 0.93 -18.39
N PRO A 423 9.97 1.11 -18.50
CA PRO A 423 10.61 2.37 -18.12
C PRO A 423 10.05 3.59 -18.85
N ASP A 424 9.69 3.45 -20.13
CA ASP A 424 9.13 4.53 -20.94
C ASP A 424 7.71 4.89 -20.49
N ASP A 425 6.89 3.89 -20.15
CA ASP A 425 5.57 4.13 -19.55
C ASP A 425 5.69 4.93 -18.24
N ALA A 426 6.67 4.59 -17.40
CA ALA A 426 6.91 5.29 -16.14
C ALA A 426 7.40 6.73 -16.36
N LEU A 427 8.22 6.98 -17.38
CA LEU A 427 8.60 8.34 -17.78
C LEU A 427 7.38 9.14 -18.23
N ARG A 428 6.57 8.59 -19.14
CA ARG A 428 5.37 9.22 -19.66
C ARG A 428 4.39 9.55 -18.53
N VAL A 429 4.06 8.60 -17.67
CA VAL A 429 3.17 8.84 -16.52
C VAL A 429 3.76 9.85 -15.55
N GLY A 430 5.09 9.81 -15.33
CA GLY A 430 5.79 10.79 -14.52
C GLY A 430 5.64 12.23 -15.00
N GLU A 431 5.69 12.46 -16.31
CA GLU A 431 5.41 13.76 -16.90
C GLU A 431 3.97 14.22 -16.61
N LEU A 432 3.00 13.30 -16.67
CA LEU A 432 1.60 13.61 -16.31
C LEU A 432 1.49 14.00 -14.82
N CYS A 433 2.13 13.24 -13.93
CA CYS A 433 2.19 13.52 -12.49
C CYS A 433 2.78 14.91 -12.22
N ALA A 434 3.89 15.26 -12.88
CA ALA A 434 4.53 16.56 -12.73
C ALA A 434 3.61 17.72 -13.17
N ARG A 435 2.84 17.56 -14.25
CA ARG A 435 1.90 18.59 -14.73
C ARG A 435 0.75 18.86 -13.76
N ILE A 436 0.36 17.89 -12.95
CA ILE A 436 -0.65 18.07 -11.89
C ILE A 436 -0.02 18.43 -10.54
N GLY A 437 1.27 18.77 -10.52
CA GLY A 437 1.98 19.23 -9.32
C GLY A 437 2.39 18.13 -8.35
N VAL A 438 2.37 16.85 -8.76
CA VAL A 438 2.85 15.74 -7.92
C VAL A 438 4.38 15.64 -8.03
N THR A 439 5.06 15.72 -6.89
CA THR A 439 6.50 15.48 -6.73
C THR A 439 6.76 14.31 -5.79
N ALA A 440 8.02 13.90 -5.60
CA ALA A 440 8.36 13.01 -4.49
C ALA A 440 8.08 13.72 -3.15
N ALA A 441 7.50 13.00 -2.19
CA ALA A 441 7.29 13.50 -0.84
C ALA A 441 8.61 13.51 -0.05
N GLN A 442 8.59 14.16 1.12
CA GLN A 442 9.67 14.00 2.09
C GLN A 442 9.84 12.51 2.45
N PRO A 443 11.08 12.03 2.64
CA PRO A 443 11.33 10.64 3.02
C PRO A 443 10.47 10.22 4.22
N GLN A 444 9.72 9.14 4.06
CA GLN A 444 8.75 8.67 5.05
C GLN A 444 8.50 7.18 4.93
N SER A 445 8.00 6.58 6.01
CA SER A 445 7.43 5.23 6.02
C SER A 445 6.60 5.03 7.29
N TYR A 446 5.53 4.21 7.23
CA TYR A 446 4.72 3.85 8.39
C TYR A 446 4.17 5.05 9.18
N GLY A 447 3.59 6.03 8.47
CA GLY A 447 2.97 7.22 9.05
C GLY A 447 3.94 8.20 9.71
N ARG A 448 5.25 8.04 9.49
CA ARG A 448 6.28 8.85 10.15
C ARG A 448 7.33 9.32 9.14
N PRO A 449 7.82 10.57 9.27
CA PRO A 449 9.03 11.00 8.57
C PRO A 449 10.18 10.03 8.82
N ALA A 450 10.98 9.79 7.80
CA ALA A 450 12.22 9.05 7.89
C ALA A 450 13.34 10.08 8.01
N VAL A 451 14.02 10.09 9.15
CA VAL A 451 15.21 10.92 9.32
C VAL A 451 16.38 10.14 8.72
N PRO A 452 17.05 10.66 7.68
CA PRO A 452 18.30 10.05 7.23
C PRO A 452 19.23 9.99 8.44
N ALA A 453 19.78 8.80 8.75
CA ALA A 453 20.77 8.70 9.81
C ALA A 453 21.85 9.75 9.53
N PRO A 454 22.22 10.61 10.52
CA PRO A 454 23.33 11.51 10.34
C PRO A 454 24.51 10.65 9.90
N VAL A 455 25.07 10.93 8.72
CA VAL A 455 26.30 10.28 8.27
C VAL A 455 27.30 10.52 9.38
N ALA A 456 27.58 9.48 10.18
CA ALA A 456 28.45 9.64 11.33
C ALA A 456 29.75 10.25 10.83
N ASP A 457 30.05 11.46 11.29
CA ASP A 457 31.31 12.16 11.04
C ASP A 457 32.42 11.15 11.36
N ARG A 458 32.99 10.51 10.34
CA ARG A 458 34.18 9.66 10.48
C ARG A 458 35.37 10.59 10.71
N LYS A 459 35.34 11.31 11.83
CA LYS A 459 36.52 11.96 12.40
C LYS A 459 37.48 10.85 12.81
N ASN A 460 38.61 10.81 12.10
CA ASN A 460 39.89 10.30 12.56
C ASN A 460 39.99 8.78 12.80
N CYS A 461 39.90 7.99 11.74
CA CYS A 461 40.73 6.78 11.63
C CYS A 461 41.87 7.05 10.65
N GLY A 462 42.83 7.87 11.09
CA GLY A 462 43.99 8.20 10.29
C GLY A 462 44.75 9.36 10.89
N ASP A 463 45.48 9.10 11.99
CA ASP A 463 46.76 9.77 12.10
C ASP A 463 47.87 8.75 12.36
N HIS A 464 48.84 8.81 11.47
CA HIS A 464 49.97 7.92 11.34
C HIS A 464 51.00 8.25 12.43
N GLY A 465 51.02 7.44 13.48
CA GLY A 465 52.15 7.38 14.42
C GLY A 465 53.29 6.52 13.90
N GLY A 466 53.89 6.88 12.76
CA GLY A 466 55.21 6.38 12.40
C GLY A 466 56.25 6.92 13.37
N ARG A 467 57.00 6.03 14.02
CA ARG A 467 58.33 6.37 14.57
C ARG A 467 59.32 5.31 14.11
N ALA A 468 60.22 5.75 13.23
CA ALA A 468 61.53 5.17 13.07
C ALA A 468 62.37 5.48 14.32
N GLY A 469 63.17 4.50 14.73
CA GLY A 469 64.12 4.53 15.85
C GLY A 469 64.72 3.16 16.01
#